data_AF-A0AAN5D4Q8-F1
#
_entry.id   AF-A0AAN5D4Q8-F1
#
_cell.length_a   1.000
_cell.length_b   1.000
_cell.length_c   1.000
_cell.angle_alpha   90.00
_cell.angle_beta   90.00
_cell.angle_gamma   90.00
#
_symmetry.space_group_name_H-M   'P 1'
#
loop_
_entity.id
_entity.type
_entity.pdbx_description
1 polymer ?
#
loop_
_entity_poly.entity_id
_entity_poly.type
_entity_poly.pdbx_seq_one_letter_code
_entity_poly.pdbx_strand_id
1 'polypeptide(L)'
;ADNMILPFCISIGIVSFCINSITLYLIAKFRKIYTDNIFYVFFILHILYLIQNFHFTILFVPFIYSTLGGGYCIGLTCEPHFVPFHVNFATWIFLVVFLCGFFVLLVFYRQQNLLPNSSFLKLRQRTSMSPIIL
;
A
#
# COMPACT_ATOMS: atom_id res chain seq x y z
N ALA A 1 7.01 -10.18 -28.25
CA ALA A 1 6.13 -10.67 -27.16
C ALA A 1 5.66 -9.51 -26.28
N ASP A 2 6.52 -8.50 -26.07
CA ASP A 2 6.27 -7.36 -25.18
C ASP A 2 5.07 -6.50 -25.59
N ASN A 3 4.80 -6.39 -26.91
CA ASN A 3 3.65 -5.65 -27.45
C ASN A 3 2.27 -6.19 -27.01
N MET A 4 2.19 -7.45 -26.58
CA MET A 4 0.95 -8.03 -26.05
C MET A 4 0.91 -8.02 -24.51
N ILE A 5 2.08 -8.10 -23.86
CA ILE A 5 2.16 -8.19 -22.40
C ILE A 5 1.91 -6.82 -21.77
N LEU A 6 2.48 -5.75 -22.34
CA LEU A 6 2.30 -4.39 -21.84
C LEU A 6 0.82 -3.95 -21.76
N PRO A 7 0.00 -4.03 -22.84
CA PRO A 7 -1.39 -3.61 -22.75
C PRO A 7 -2.22 -4.49 -21.80
N PHE A 8 -1.86 -5.76 -21.65
CA PHE A 8 -2.49 -6.65 -20.68
C PHE A 8 -2.20 -6.21 -19.23
N CYS A 9 -0.94 -5.97 -18.90
CA CYS A 9 -0.54 -5.47 -17.57
C CYS A 9 -1.16 -4.10 -17.26
N ILE A 10 -1.18 -3.19 -18.24
CA ILE A 10 -1.81 -1.86 -18.08
C ILE A 10 -3.31 -2.00 -17.86
N SER A 11 -4.00 -2.89 -18.59
CA SER A 11 -5.44 -3.11 -18.43
C SER A 11 -5.77 -3.60 -17.02
N ILE A 12 -5.00 -4.56 -16.50
CA ILE A 12 -5.13 -5.03 -15.11
C ILE A 12 -4.86 -3.88 -14.13
N GLY A 13 -3.81 -3.10 -14.39
CA GLY A 13 -3.44 -1.94 -13.58
C GLY A 13 -4.55 -0.91 -13.48
N ILE A 14 -5.17 -0.54 -14.61
CA ILE A 14 -6.27 0.43 -14.66
C ILE A 14 -7.49 -0.09 -13.88
N VAL A 15 -7.91 -1.33 -14.11
CA VAL A 15 -9.05 -1.92 -13.40
C VAL A 15 -8.78 -1.95 -11.89
N SER A 16 -7.58 -2.39 -11.51
CA SER A 16 -7.16 -2.45 -10.11
C SER A 16 -7.09 -1.06 -9.48
N PHE A 17 -6.60 -0.05 -10.21
CA PHE A 17 -6.56 1.34 -9.76
C PHE A 17 -7.96 1.90 -9.53
N CYS A 18 -8.91 1.65 -10.43
CA CYS A 18 -10.31 2.07 -10.29
C CYS A 18 -10.95 1.45 -9.04
N ILE A 19 -10.79 0.14 -8.84
CA ILE A 19 -11.34 -0.55 -7.66
C ILE A 19 -10.72 0.01 -6.38
N ASN A 20 -9.39 0.17 -6.31
CA ASN A 20 -8.72 0.72 -5.13
C ASN A 20 -9.12 2.17 -4.85
N SER A 21 -9.35 2.98 -5.88
CA SER A 21 -9.83 4.36 -5.75
C SER A 21 -11.24 4.41 -5.17
N ILE A 22 -12.14 3.53 -5.62
CA ILE A 22 -13.49 3.41 -5.06
C ILE A 22 -13.40 2.99 -3.59
N THR A 23 -12.56 2.00 -3.26
CA THR A 23 -12.36 1.59 -1.86
C THR A 23 -11.85 2.75 -1.01
N LEU A 24 -10.85 3.50 -1.47
CA LEU A 24 -10.34 4.67 -0.76
C LEU A 24 -11.43 5.74 -0.54
N TYR A 25 -12.27 5.98 -1.54
CA TYR A 25 -13.42 6.88 -1.44
C TYR A 25 -14.41 6.40 -0.37
N LEU A 26 -14.74 5.10 -0.36
CA LEU A 26 -15.63 4.53 0.66
C LEU A 26 -15.03 4.67 2.07
N ILE A 27 -13.74 4.40 2.24
CA ILE A 27 -13.04 4.58 3.51
C ILE A 27 -13.17 6.04 4.00
N ALA A 28 -12.88 7.00 3.12
CA ALA A 28 -13.02 8.42 3.45
C ALA A 28 -14.46 8.77 3.86
N LYS A 29 -15.47 8.22 3.16
CA LYS A 29 -16.88 8.42 3.47
C LYS A 29 -17.28 7.81 4.82
N PHE A 30 -16.74 6.65 5.16
CA PHE A 30 -17.01 5.91 6.40
C PHE A 30 -16.06 6.28 7.55
N ARG A 31 -15.35 7.40 7.46
CA ARG A 31 -14.43 7.89 8.52
C ARG A 31 -15.04 7.86 9.93
N LYS A 32 -16.32 8.20 10.06
CA LYS A 32 -17.02 8.30 11.36
C LYS A 32 -17.10 6.98 12.14
N ILE A 33 -16.88 5.84 11.49
CA ILE A 33 -16.95 4.52 12.12
C ILE A 33 -15.65 4.17 12.86
N TYR A 34 -14.52 4.76 12.46
CA TYR A 34 -13.20 4.38 12.93
C TYR A 34 -12.65 5.37 13.98
N THR A 35 -11.92 4.84 14.97
CA THR A 35 -11.11 5.68 15.86
C THR A 35 -10.05 6.43 15.03
N ASP A 36 -9.84 7.72 15.30
CA ASP A 36 -9.00 8.59 14.45
C ASP A 36 -7.63 7.99 14.12
N ASN A 37 -6.91 7.42 15.09
CA ASN A 37 -5.58 6.83 14.85
C ASN A 37 -5.62 5.64 13.86
N ILE A 38 -6.59 4.73 14.02
CA ILE A 38 -6.75 3.59 13.10
C ILE A 38 -7.16 4.09 11.73
N PHE A 39 -8.05 5.09 11.67
CA PHE A 39 -8.47 5.69 10.42
C PHE A 39 -7.28 6.27 9.64
N TYR A 40 -6.42 7.08 10.27
CA TYR A 40 -5.26 7.67 9.60
C TYR A 40 -4.29 6.62 9.08
N VAL A 41 -3.96 5.62 9.90
CA VAL A 41 -3.05 4.52 9.50
C VAL A 41 -3.64 3.74 8.33
N PHE A 42 -4.92 3.38 8.42
CA PHE A 42 -5.60 2.62 7.37
C PHE A 42 -5.74 3.42 6.06
N PHE A 43 -6.03 4.72 6.16
CA PHE A 43 -6.13 5.63 5.04
C PHE A 43 -4.79 5.81 4.33
N ILE A 44 -3.71 6.06 5.08
CA ILE A 44 -2.34 6.14 4.54
C ILE A 44 -1.94 4.82 3.88
N LEU A 45 -2.24 3.68 4.53
CA LEU A 45 -1.95 2.35 3.98
C LEU A 45 -2.64 2.14 2.62
N HIS A 46 -3.91 2.54 2.48
CA HIS A 46 -4.63 2.44 1.20
C HIS A 46 -4.05 3.37 0.12
N ILE A 47 -3.63 4.59 0.47
CA ILE A 47 -2.95 5.49 -0.46
C ILE A 47 -1.64 4.87 -0.95
N LEU A 48 -0.83 4.33 -0.04
CA LEU A 48 0.43 3.66 -0.38
C LEU A 48 0.18 2.44 -1.29
N TYR A 49 -0.91 1.70 -1.05
CA TYR A 49 -1.25 0.53 -1.85
C TYR A 49 -1.65 0.95 -3.28
N LEU A 50 -2.42 2.02 -3.40
CA LEU A 50 -2.80 2.59 -4.69
C LEU A 50 -1.58 3.11 -5.47
N ILE A 51 -0.67 3.83 -4.80
CA ILE A 51 0.58 4.31 -5.41
C ILE A 51 1.47 3.13 -5.83
N GLN A 52 1.64 2.13 -4.97
CA GLN A 52 2.47 0.96 -5.25
C GLN A 52 1.91 0.16 -6.42
N ASN A 53 0.59 -0.06 -6.45
CA ASN A 53 -0.07 -0.81 -7.51
C ASN A 53 0.03 -0.06 -8.85
N PHE A 54 -0.20 1.26 -8.83
CA PHE A 54 -0.01 2.13 -10.00
C PHE A 54 1.45 2.08 -10.50
N HIS A 55 2.41 2.21 -9.59
CA HIS A 55 3.84 2.16 -9.94
C HIS A 55 4.21 0.81 -10.56
N PHE A 56 3.81 -0.31 -9.95
CA PHE A 56 4.18 -1.64 -10.42
C PHE A 56 3.48 -2.08 -11.72
N THR A 57 2.21 -1.71 -11.92
CA THR A 57 1.41 -2.20 -13.06
C THR A 57 1.44 -1.29 -14.29
N ILE A 58 1.73 0.01 -14.10
CA ILE A 58 1.70 1.00 -15.19
C ILE A 58 3.08 1.61 -15.40
N LEU A 59 3.78 2.06 -14.34
CA LEU A 59 5.04 2.80 -14.49
C LEU A 59 6.25 1.88 -14.67
N PHE A 60 6.35 0.81 -13.89
CA PHE A 60 7.53 -0.05 -13.74
C PHE A 60 7.14 -1.51 -13.85
N VAL A 61 6.54 -1.93 -14.97
CA VAL A 61 6.24 -3.36 -15.18
C VAL A 61 7.58 -4.12 -15.29
N PRO A 62 8.00 -4.91 -14.28
CA PRO A 62 9.36 -5.42 -14.21
C PRO A 62 9.43 -6.87 -14.70
N PHE A 63 10.52 -7.19 -15.38
CA PHE A 63 10.86 -8.54 -15.84
C PHE A 63 12.19 -8.93 -15.19
N ILE A 64 12.12 -9.86 -14.23
CA ILE A 64 13.27 -10.27 -13.42
C ILE A 64 13.81 -11.60 -13.96
N TYR A 65 15.09 -11.61 -14.31
CA TYR A 65 15.81 -12.84 -14.67
C TYR A 65 16.60 -13.31 -13.46
N SER A 66 15.99 -14.21 -12.68
CA SER A 66 16.58 -14.78 -11.45
C SER A 66 17.93 -15.46 -11.68
N THR A 67 18.16 -16.00 -12.88
CA THR A 67 19.40 -16.69 -13.25
C THR A 67 20.58 -15.77 -13.53
N LEU A 68 20.32 -14.51 -13.93
CA LEU A 68 21.34 -13.54 -14.33
C LEU A 68 21.51 -12.40 -13.30
N GLY A 69 20.75 -12.42 -12.21
CA GLY A 69 20.79 -11.36 -11.18
C GLY A 69 20.39 -9.99 -11.70
N GLY A 70 19.64 -9.94 -12.81
CA GLY A 70 19.27 -8.71 -13.51
C GLY A 70 17.81 -8.70 -13.94
N GLY A 71 17.42 -7.62 -14.62
CA GLY A 71 16.08 -7.45 -15.13
C GLY A 71 15.98 -6.25 -16.06
N TYR A 72 14.87 -6.18 -16.78
CA TYR A 72 14.48 -5.02 -17.56
C TYR A 72 13.05 -4.63 -17.18
N CYS A 73 12.60 -3.47 -17.61
CA CYS A 73 11.22 -3.06 -17.40
C CYS A 73 10.67 -2.42 -18.67
N ILE A 74 9.35 -2.55 -18.87
CA ILE A 74 8.64 -2.09 -20.07
C ILE A 74 7.53 -1.09 -19.74
N GLY A 75 7.43 -0.67 -18.48
CA GLY A 75 6.41 0.29 -18.06
C GLY A 75 6.68 1.71 -18.59
N LEU A 76 5.73 2.61 -18.35
CA LEU A 76 5.77 3.97 -18.90
C LEU A 76 7.02 4.78 -18.51
N THR A 77 7.71 4.46 -17.41
CA THR A 77 8.93 5.17 -16.98
C THR A 77 10.22 4.53 -17.48
N CYS A 78 10.15 3.38 -18.18
CA CYS A 78 11.31 2.54 -18.46
C CYS A 78 11.99 2.73 -19.83
N GLU A 79 11.38 3.43 -20.79
CA GLU A 79 11.97 3.68 -22.13
C GLU A 79 11.77 5.12 -22.66
N PRO A 80 12.72 5.69 -23.45
CA PRO A 80 14.11 5.28 -23.57
C PRO A 80 14.99 5.87 -22.46
N HIS A 81 14.63 7.01 -21.83
CA HIS A 81 15.51 7.71 -20.87
C HIS A 81 14.82 8.28 -19.61
N PHE A 82 13.61 7.83 -19.25
CA PHE A 82 12.87 8.51 -18.17
C PHE A 82 13.28 8.12 -16.74
N VAL A 83 13.55 6.84 -16.41
CA VAL A 83 14.13 6.42 -15.12
C VAL A 83 14.85 5.05 -15.25
N PRO A 84 16.07 4.86 -14.70
CA PRO A 84 16.76 3.55 -14.74
C PRO A 84 16.00 2.44 -14.00
N PHE A 85 16.11 1.20 -14.46
CA PHE A 85 15.48 0.01 -13.85
C PHE A 85 15.75 -0.05 -12.33
N HIS A 86 17.00 0.11 -11.90
CA HIS A 86 17.37 0.02 -10.48
C HIS A 86 16.69 1.08 -9.61
N VAL A 87 16.46 2.28 -10.14
CA VAL A 87 15.80 3.38 -9.41
C VAL A 87 14.31 3.08 -9.23
N ASN A 88 13.65 2.60 -10.29
CA ASN A 88 12.26 2.16 -10.18
C ASN A 88 12.13 0.94 -9.26
N PHE A 89 13.05 -0.03 -9.35
CA PHE A 89 13.06 -1.20 -8.48
C PHE A 89 13.27 -0.82 -7.01
N ALA A 90 14.20 0.09 -6.71
CA ALA A 90 14.41 0.61 -5.36
C ALA A 90 13.16 1.33 -4.84
N THR A 91 12.52 2.15 -5.68
CA THR A 91 11.24 2.81 -5.34
C THR A 91 10.15 1.79 -5.01
N TRP A 92 10.04 0.72 -5.81
CA TRP A 92 9.08 -0.36 -5.56
C TRP A 92 9.35 -1.07 -4.23
N ILE A 93 10.61 -1.47 -3.96
CA ILE A 93 11.00 -2.08 -2.69
C ILE A 93 10.70 -1.16 -1.51
N PHE A 94 11.01 0.13 -1.64
CA PHE A 94 10.70 1.12 -0.62
C PHE A 94 9.20 1.17 -0.33
N LEU A 95 8.36 1.28 -1.35
CA LEU A 95 6.90 1.27 -1.19
C LEU A 95 6.41 -0.02 -0.51
N VAL A 96 6.95 -1.18 -0.88
CA VAL A 96 6.62 -2.48 -0.26
C VAL A 96 7.00 -2.50 1.23
N VAL A 97 8.19 -2.04 1.60
CA VAL A 97 8.62 -1.98 3.01
C VAL A 97 7.72 -1.06 3.82
N PHE A 98 7.35 0.11 3.30
CA PHE A 98 6.42 1.02 3.95
C PHE A 98 5.04 0.40 4.12
N LEU A 99 4.51 -0.28 3.10
CA LEU A 99 3.26 -1.03 3.18
C LEU A 99 3.30 -2.08 4.30
N CYS A 100 4.36 -2.89 4.36
CA CYS A 100 4.53 -3.88 5.42
C CYS A 100 4.59 -3.22 6.80
N GLY A 101 5.35 -2.12 6.95
CA GLY A 101 5.46 -1.38 8.21
C GLY A 101 4.12 -0.83 8.70
N PHE A 102 3.37 -0.15 7.83
CA PHE A 102 2.04 0.37 8.17
C PHE A 102 1.01 -0.74 8.41
N PHE A 103 1.12 -1.88 7.72
CA PHE A 103 0.27 -3.03 7.98
C PHE A 103 0.53 -3.62 9.39
N VAL A 104 1.79 -3.80 9.77
CA VAL A 104 2.15 -4.25 11.13
C VAL A 104 1.66 -3.24 12.17
N LEU A 105 1.83 -1.95 11.91
CA LEU A 105 1.33 -0.88 12.79
C LEU A 105 -0.20 -0.92 12.94
N LEU A 106 -0.93 -1.16 11.86
CA LEU A 106 -2.40 -1.30 11.87
C LEU A 106 -2.82 -2.51 12.71
N VAL A 107 -2.18 -3.67 12.51
CA VAL A 107 -2.43 -4.87 13.32
C VAL A 107 -2.15 -4.57 14.78
N PHE A 108 -1.03 -3.91 15.08
CA PHE A 108 -0.68 -3.51 16.43
C PHE A 108 -1.75 -2.61 17.07
N TYR A 109 -2.20 -1.54 16.39
CA TYR A 109 -3.27 -0.68 16.90
C TYR A 109 -4.58 -1.42 17.13
N ARG A 110 -4.94 -2.33 16.22
CA ARG A 110 -6.14 -3.15 16.39
C ARG A 110 -6.03 -4.06 17.61
N GLN A 111 -4.87 -4.68 17.84
CA GLN A 111 -4.63 -5.50 19.03
C GLN A 111 -4.71 -4.65 20.31
N GLN A 112 -4.13 -3.45 20.32
CA GLN A 112 -4.21 -2.54 21.46
C GLN A 112 -5.65 -2.11 21.80
N ASN A 113 -6.52 -1.97 20.79
CA ASN A 113 -7.94 -1.67 21.01
C ASN A 113 -8.73 -2.87 21.57
N LEU A 114 -8.34 -4.11 21.22
CA LEU A 114 -8.99 -5.33 21.72
C LEU A 114 -8.53 -5.74 23.12
N LEU A 115 -7.33 -5.31 23.54
CA LEU A 115 -6.80 -5.66 24.85
C LEU A 115 -7.61 -5.00 25.99
N PRO A 116 -7.93 -5.76 27.06
CA PRO A 116 -8.59 -5.20 28.23
C PRO A 116 -7.73 -4.15 28.91
N ASN A 117 -8.35 -3.15 29.53
CA ASN A 117 -7.66 -2.04 30.19
C ASN A 117 -6.72 -2.47 31.34
N SER A 118 -6.89 -3.68 31.86
CA SER A 118 -6.06 -4.29 32.91
C SER A 118 -4.83 -5.02 32.39
N SER A 119 -4.67 -5.18 31.07
CA SER A 119 -3.53 -5.91 30.50
C SER A 119 -2.22 -5.13 30.63
N PHE A 120 -1.16 -5.78 31.12
CA PHE A 120 0.19 -5.23 31.17
C PHE A 120 0.77 -4.88 29.80
N LEU A 121 0.28 -5.54 28.74
CA LEU A 121 0.72 -5.31 27.35
C LEU A 121 -0.01 -4.15 26.67
N LYS A 122 -1.02 -3.57 27.33
CA LYS A 122 -1.72 -2.40 26.80
C LYS A 122 -0.85 -1.18 27.04
N LEU A 123 -0.48 -0.48 25.97
CA LEU A 123 0.16 0.82 26.06
C LEU A 123 -0.80 1.73 26.82
N ARG A 124 -0.45 2.07 28.06
CA ARG A 124 -1.28 2.84 28.98
C ARG A 124 -1.50 4.23 28.39
N GLN A 125 -2.63 4.42 27.72
CA GLN A 125 -3.11 5.74 27.31
C GLN A 125 -3.35 6.56 28.57
N ARG A 126 -2.45 7.51 28.83
CA ARG A 126 -2.64 8.54 29.85
C ARG A 126 -3.52 9.65 29.26
N THR A 127 -4.71 9.29 28.77
CA THR A 127 -5.71 10.24 28.27
C THR A 127 -7.11 9.71 28.55
N SER A 128 -7.80 10.46 29.42
CA SER A 128 -9.24 10.43 29.62
C SER A 128 -9.96 10.53 28.27
N MET A 129 -10.57 9.44 27.80
CA MET A 129 -11.71 9.52 26.89
C MET A 129 -12.49 8.20 26.93
N SER A 130 -13.79 8.37 27.13
CA SER A 130 -14.79 7.35 27.42
C SER A 130 -14.84 6.22 26.39
N PRO A 131 -15.16 4.98 26.82
CA PRO A 131 -15.35 3.87 25.90
C PRO A 131 -16.61 4.08 25.05
N ILE A 132 -16.47 4.01 23.73
CA ILE A 132 -17.61 3.83 22.82
C ILE A 132 -17.83 2.33 22.67
N ILE A 133 -19.02 1.91 23.07
CA ILE A 133 -19.58 0.57 22.97
C ILE A 133 -19.77 0.24 21.48
N LEU A 134 -19.40 -0.98 21.09
CA LEU A 134 -19.56 -1.54 19.74
C LEU A 134 -21.03 -1.72 19.37
#